data_AF-A0AAV6MW24-F1
#
_entry.id   AF-A0AAV6MW24-F1
#
_cell.length_a   1.000
_cell.length_b   1.000
_cell.length_c   1.000
_cell.angle_alpha   90.00
_cell.angle_beta   90.00
_cell.angle_gamma   90.00
#
_symmetry.space_group_name_H-M   'P 1'
#
loop_
_entity.id
_entity.type
_entity.pdbx_description
1 polymer ?
#
loop_
_entity_poly.entity_id
_entity_poly.type
_entity_poly.pdbx_seq_one_letter_code
_entity_poly.pdbx_strand_id
1 'polypeptide(L)'
;MEEQVINTFVTIKHPIDGFPHASDFELKSQPLHLSVNPGHIVLKNLCVSIDPYQMNRMKLHSSSHAVSSATRFITPGQAISAYGVAEVVGMSGHTAYTGLFEVGKVKEGDKVFVSAASGSVGNLVGQFAKLHGCYVVGCAGSDQKVQLFTNNQY
;
A
#
# COMPACT_ATOMS: atom_id res chain seq x y z
N MET A 1 -3.40 -35.07 13.02
CA MET A 1 -4.71 -34.49 12.69
C MET A 1 -4.42 -33.21 11.95
N GLU A 2 -4.77 -33.11 10.66
CA GLU A 2 -4.62 -31.85 9.92
C GLU A 2 -5.62 -30.85 10.50
N GLU A 3 -5.11 -29.79 11.11
CA GLU A 3 -5.94 -28.72 11.65
C GLU A 3 -6.49 -27.90 10.47
N GLN A 4 -7.81 -27.93 10.32
CA GLN A 4 -8.53 -27.17 9.31
C GLN A 4 -9.13 -25.94 9.98
N VAL A 5 -8.86 -24.76 9.43
CA VAL A 5 -9.40 -23.49 9.92
C VAL A 5 -10.24 -22.82 8.86
N ILE A 6 -11.17 -21.96 9.26
CA ILE A 6 -11.93 -21.13 8.32
C ILE A 6 -11.08 -19.91 7.97
N ASN A 7 -10.77 -19.74 6.69
CA ASN A 7 -10.10 -18.55 6.16
C ASN A 7 -11.13 -17.62 5.51
N THR A 8 -11.29 -16.43 6.08
CA THR A 8 -12.15 -15.37 5.56
C THR A 8 -11.31 -14.32 4.83
N PHE A 9 -11.72 -13.95 3.63
CA PHE A 9 -11.00 -12.99 2.78
C PHE A 9 -11.95 -12.07 2.02
N VAL A 10 -11.45 -10.88 1.69
CA VAL A 10 -12.15 -9.91 0.82
C VAL A 10 -11.81 -10.19 -0.63
N THR A 11 -12.80 -10.12 -1.51
CA THR A 11 -12.65 -10.18 -2.96
C THR A 11 -13.51 -9.13 -3.66
N ILE A 12 -13.24 -8.88 -4.94
CA ILE A 12 -14.08 -8.06 -5.83
C ILE A 12 -15.06 -8.94 -6.59
N LYS A 13 -16.29 -8.46 -6.78
CA LYS A 13 -17.35 -9.18 -7.51
C LYS A 13 -17.19 -9.06 -9.03
N HIS A 14 -16.64 -7.93 -9.48
CA HIS A 14 -16.39 -7.61 -10.88
C HIS A 14 -15.23 -6.61 -10.99
N PRO A 15 -14.66 -6.39 -12.19
CA PRO A 15 -13.72 -5.29 -12.41
C PRO A 15 -14.36 -3.94 -12.04
N ILE A 16 -13.56 -3.02 -11.51
CA ILE A 16 -14.01 -1.71 -11.03
C ILE A 16 -13.29 -0.62 -11.84
N ASP A 17 -13.99 -0.07 -12.84
CA ASP A 17 -13.51 1.06 -13.62
C ASP A 17 -14.10 2.35 -13.03
N GLY A 18 -13.35 2.98 -12.11
CA GLY A 18 -13.78 4.20 -11.44
C GLY A 18 -13.44 4.18 -9.94
N PHE A 19 -14.25 4.88 -9.15
CA PHE A 19 -14.13 4.84 -7.70
C PHE A 19 -14.82 3.58 -7.15
N PRO A 20 -14.15 2.80 -6.29
CA PRO A 20 -14.74 1.61 -5.70
C PRO A 20 -15.81 1.96 -4.66
N HIS A 21 -16.88 1.17 -4.65
CA HIS A 21 -17.95 1.21 -3.66
C HIS A 21 -17.95 -0.07 -2.81
N ALA A 22 -18.47 0.01 -1.59
CA ALA A 22 -18.55 -1.15 -0.70
C ALA A 22 -19.31 -2.33 -1.32
N SER A 23 -20.29 -2.06 -2.19
CA SER A 23 -21.06 -3.06 -2.93
C SER A 23 -20.22 -3.92 -3.88
N ASP A 24 -19.09 -3.38 -4.37
CA ASP A 24 -18.22 -4.05 -5.33
C ASP A 24 -17.38 -5.15 -4.68
N PHE A 25 -17.31 -5.14 -3.35
CA PHE A 25 -16.58 -6.12 -2.55
C PHE A 25 -17.51 -7.15 -1.92
N GLU A 26 -16.96 -8.32 -1.63
CA GLU A 26 -17.60 -9.35 -0.81
C GLU A 26 -16.60 -10.04 0.10
N LEU A 27 -17.09 -10.51 1.25
CA LEU A 27 -16.38 -11.42 2.12
C LEU A 27 -16.71 -12.85 1.71
N LYS A 28 -15.68 -13.65 1.45
CA LYS A 28 -15.79 -15.09 1.24
C LYS A 28 -15.06 -15.82 2.35
N SER A 29 -15.59 -16.98 2.72
CA SER A 29 -14.96 -17.88 3.69
C SER A 29 -14.78 -19.24 3.06
N GLN A 30 -13.61 -19.83 3.22
CA GLN A 30 -13.31 -21.17 2.74
C GLN A 30 -12.46 -21.94 3.76
N PRO A 31 -12.61 -23.26 3.88
CA PRO A 31 -11.72 -24.05 4.72
C PRO A 31 -10.29 -24.00 4.19
N LEU A 32 -9.33 -23.81 5.10
CA LEU A 32 -7.90 -23.81 4.83
C LEU A 32 -7.25 -24.91 5.66
N HIS A 33 -6.53 -25.80 4.99
CA HIS A 33 -5.70 -26.79 5.64
C HIS A 33 -4.39 -26.13 6.07
N LEU A 34 -4.01 -26.29 7.34
CA LEU A 34 -2.75 -25.77 7.86
C LEU A 34 -1.54 -26.65 7.47
N SER A 35 -1.74 -27.72 6.70
CA SER A 35 -0.64 -28.52 6.15
C SER A 35 0.04 -27.77 5.00
N VAL A 36 1.35 -27.57 5.12
CA VAL A 36 2.18 -26.90 4.12
C VAL A 36 3.14 -27.86 3.45
N ASN A 37 3.29 -27.72 2.13
CA ASN A 37 4.35 -28.40 1.39
C ASN A 37 5.72 -27.87 1.81
N PRO A 38 6.80 -28.68 1.72
CA PRO A 38 8.17 -28.19 1.91
C PRO A 38 8.42 -26.90 1.10
N GLY A 39 8.98 -25.89 1.76
CA GLY A 39 9.23 -24.56 1.18
C GLY A 39 8.07 -23.55 1.27
N HIS A 40 6.93 -23.94 1.85
CA HIS A 40 5.79 -23.04 2.08
C HIS A 40 5.58 -22.78 3.56
N ILE A 41 5.01 -21.62 3.86
CA ILE A 41 4.62 -21.22 5.22
C ILE A 41 3.17 -20.76 5.21
N VAL A 42 2.43 -21.09 6.27
CA VAL A 42 1.11 -20.51 6.53
C VAL A 42 1.30 -19.40 7.55
N LEU A 43 0.77 -18.23 7.22
CA LEU A 43 0.84 -17.05 8.06
C LEU A 43 -0.57 -16.65 8.50
N LYS A 44 -0.70 -16.23 9.75
CA LYS A 44 -1.88 -15.52 10.23
C LYS A 44 -1.66 -14.03 10.00
N ASN A 45 -2.34 -13.47 9.00
CA ASN A 45 -2.28 -12.04 8.75
C ASN A 45 -2.88 -11.28 9.93
N LEU A 46 -2.10 -10.41 10.56
CA LEU A 46 -2.55 -9.54 11.65
C LEU A 46 -3.07 -8.20 11.12
N CYS A 47 -2.37 -7.66 10.13
CA CYS A 47 -2.67 -6.38 9.50
C CYS A 47 -2.53 -6.47 7.98
N VAL A 48 -3.29 -5.66 7.26
CA VAL A 48 -3.24 -5.56 5.79
C VAL A 48 -3.05 -4.10 5.41
N SER A 49 -2.06 -3.80 4.56
CA SER A 49 -1.87 -2.45 4.02
C SER A 49 -2.91 -2.16 2.93
N ILE A 50 -3.50 -0.97 2.99
CA ILE A 50 -4.41 -0.46 1.96
C ILE A 50 -3.74 0.73 1.31
N ASP A 51 -3.36 0.57 0.05
CA ASP A 51 -2.51 1.51 -0.67
C ASP A 51 -3.17 1.99 -1.97
N PRO A 52 -2.95 3.24 -2.40
CA PRO A 52 -3.59 3.80 -3.60
C PRO A 52 -3.37 2.97 -4.87
N TYR A 53 -2.22 2.30 -5.00
CA TYR A 53 -1.92 1.48 -6.18
C TYR A 53 -2.90 0.30 -6.34
N GLN A 54 -3.53 -0.15 -5.25
CA GLN A 54 -4.47 -1.26 -5.27
C GLN A 54 -5.70 -0.95 -6.13
N MET A 55 -6.08 0.33 -6.27
CA MET A 55 -7.18 0.73 -7.15
C MET A 55 -6.91 0.37 -8.61
N ASN A 56 -5.67 0.52 -9.08
CA ASN A 56 -5.31 0.17 -10.45
C ASN A 56 -5.40 -1.33 -10.71
N ARG A 57 -5.24 -2.15 -9.66
CA ARG A 57 -5.34 -3.61 -9.76
C ARG A 57 -6.78 -4.10 -9.86
N MET A 58 -7.76 -3.29 -9.47
CA MET A 58 -9.19 -3.61 -9.55
C MET A 58 -9.79 -3.28 -10.93
N LYS A 59 -9.14 -2.41 -11.71
CA LYS A 59 -9.57 -2.03 -13.07
C LYS A 59 -9.38 -3.16 -14.05
N LEU A 60 -10.23 -3.25 -15.08
CA LEU A 60 -10.06 -4.25 -16.15
C LEU A 60 -8.76 -4.02 -16.94
N HIS A 61 -8.41 -2.75 -17.17
CA HIS A 61 -7.20 -2.36 -17.87
C HIS A 61 -6.44 -1.27 -17.12
N SER A 62 -5.15 -1.49 -16.85
CA SER A 62 -4.23 -0.47 -16.36
C SER A 62 -2.85 -0.68 -16.95
N SER A 63 -2.18 0.40 -17.35
CA SER A 63 -0.78 0.37 -17.77
C SER A 63 0.15 -0.20 -16.68
N SER A 64 -0.25 -0.11 -15.41
CA SER A 64 0.50 -0.68 -14.29
C SER A 64 0.48 -2.21 -14.23
N HIS A 65 -0.48 -2.88 -14.88
CA HIS A 65 -0.60 -4.35 -14.82
C HIS A 65 0.60 -5.08 -15.43
N ALA A 66 1.29 -4.46 -16.39
CA ALA A 66 2.44 -5.05 -17.07
C ALA A 66 3.78 -4.77 -16.36
N VAL A 67 3.79 -3.92 -15.33
CA VAL A 67 5.03 -3.40 -14.74
C VAL A 67 5.64 -4.37 -13.72
N SER A 68 4.81 -5.04 -12.92
CA SER A 68 5.30 -5.96 -11.88
C SER A 68 4.23 -6.95 -11.44
N SER A 69 4.65 -8.04 -10.79
CA SER A 69 3.73 -8.99 -10.13
C SER A 69 2.89 -8.32 -9.03
N ALA A 70 3.42 -7.29 -8.36
CA ALA A 70 2.76 -6.53 -7.30
C ALA A 70 1.58 -5.70 -7.79
N THR A 71 1.60 -5.30 -9.07
CA THR A 71 0.61 -4.42 -9.70
C THR A 71 -0.33 -5.18 -10.63
N ARG A 72 -0.31 -6.52 -10.59
CA ARG A 72 -1.16 -7.36 -11.45
C ARG A 72 -2.64 -7.20 -11.11
N PHE A 73 -3.47 -7.34 -12.15
CA PHE A 73 -4.93 -7.38 -12.07
C PHE A 73 -5.42 -8.40 -11.03
N ILE A 74 -6.45 -8.03 -10.26
CA ILE A 74 -7.14 -8.92 -9.33
C ILE A 74 -8.29 -9.61 -10.07
N THR A 75 -8.25 -10.94 -10.15
CA THR A 75 -9.35 -11.71 -10.73
C THR A 75 -10.56 -11.70 -9.78
N PRO A 76 -11.78 -11.41 -10.27
CA PRO A 76 -12.98 -11.47 -9.45
C PRO A 76 -13.15 -12.83 -8.75
N GLY A 77 -13.55 -12.80 -7.48
CA GLY A 77 -13.65 -14.00 -6.64
C GLY A 77 -12.33 -14.46 -6.01
N GLN A 78 -11.18 -13.95 -6.44
CA GLN A 78 -9.88 -14.23 -5.82
C GLN A 78 -9.63 -13.31 -4.61
N ALA A 79 -8.97 -13.84 -3.58
CA ALA A 79 -8.50 -13.03 -2.47
C ALA A 79 -7.63 -11.87 -2.94
N ILE A 80 -7.93 -10.66 -2.45
CA ILE A 80 -7.10 -9.48 -2.71
C ILE A 80 -5.76 -9.71 -2.02
N SER A 81 -4.71 -9.90 -2.82
CA SER A 81 -3.34 -9.93 -2.29
C SER A 81 -2.88 -8.50 -2.02
N ALA A 82 -2.31 -8.26 -0.85
CA ALA A 82 -1.72 -6.99 -0.46
C ALA A 82 -0.44 -7.28 0.32
N TYR A 83 0.48 -6.31 0.34
CA TYR A 83 1.60 -6.40 1.27
C TYR A 83 1.06 -6.23 2.70
N GLY A 84 1.27 -7.25 3.53
CA GLY A 84 0.95 -7.24 4.95
C GLY A 84 2.24 -7.10 5.77
N VAL A 85 2.12 -6.53 6.97
CA VAL A 85 3.20 -6.59 7.96
C VAL A 85 3.07 -7.91 8.71
N ALA A 86 3.98 -8.83 8.43
CA ALA A 86 4.48 -9.76 9.44
C ALA A 86 5.79 -9.14 9.97
N GLU A 87 6.19 -9.38 11.23
CA GLU A 87 7.45 -8.87 11.82
C GLU A 87 8.60 -8.84 10.78
N VAL A 88 9.33 -7.75 10.48
CA VAL A 88 9.33 -6.32 10.81
C VAL A 88 9.78 -5.57 9.53
N VAL A 89 9.32 -4.33 9.33
CA VAL A 89 9.62 -3.33 8.27
C VAL A 89 8.68 -3.31 7.07
N GLY A 90 7.80 -2.29 7.02
CA GLY A 90 6.77 -2.09 6.00
C GLY A 90 7.22 -1.40 4.71
N MET A 91 6.35 -1.43 3.69
CA MET A 91 6.64 -1.00 2.30
C MET A 91 6.75 0.52 2.11
N SER A 92 5.93 1.32 2.80
CA SER A 92 5.81 2.76 2.52
C SER A 92 7.12 3.54 2.70
N GLY A 93 7.95 3.12 3.67
CA GLY A 93 9.27 3.71 3.89
C GLY A 93 10.26 3.42 2.76
N HIS A 94 10.23 2.21 2.21
CA HIS A 94 11.08 1.87 1.07
C HIS A 94 10.68 2.66 -0.18
N THR A 95 9.36 2.79 -0.45
CA THR A 95 8.87 3.62 -1.56
C THR A 95 9.28 5.09 -1.40
N ALA A 96 9.15 5.65 -0.18
CA ALA A 96 9.57 7.01 0.10
C ALA A 96 11.06 7.22 -0.13
N TYR A 97 11.90 6.31 0.39
CA TYR A 97 13.36 6.38 0.26
C TYR A 97 13.80 6.28 -1.20
N THR A 98 13.40 5.22 -1.90
CA THR A 98 13.82 4.99 -3.29
C THR A 98 13.32 6.08 -4.22
N GLY A 99 12.07 6.53 -4.04
CA GLY A 99 11.52 7.64 -4.82
C GLY A 99 12.30 8.95 -4.62
N LEU A 100 12.69 9.24 -3.39
CA LEU A 100 13.39 10.48 -3.06
C LEU A 100 14.87 10.44 -3.46
N PHE A 101 15.63 9.45 -2.99
CA PHE A 101 17.10 9.44 -3.11
C PHE A 101 17.60 8.75 -4.39
N GLU A 102 16.99 7.65 -4.82
CA GLU A 102 17.47 6.89 -5.99
C GLU A 102 16.93 7.47 -7.30
N VAL A 103 15.63 7.80 -7.32
CA VAL A 103 14.96 8.35 -8.50
C VAL A 103 15.10 9.87 -8.54
N GLY A 104 14.71 10.55 -7.46
CA GLY A 104 14.75 12.02 -7.37
C GLY A 104 16.15 12.60 -7.22
N LYS A 105 17.09 11.84 -6.63
CA LYS A 105 18.49 12.24 -6.39
C LYS A 105 18.61 13.64 -5.77
N VAL A 106 17.71 13.95 -4.83
CA VAL A 106 17.70 15.23 -4.12
C VAL A 106 18.99 15.43 -3.35
N LYS A 107 19.38 16.70 -3.23
CA LYS A 107 20.56 17.17 -2.52
C LYS A 107 20.16 18.14 -1.43
N GLU A 108 21.05 18.32 -0.47
CA GLU A 108 20.92 19.37 0.54
C GLU A 108 20.66 20.74 -0.11
N GLY A 109 19.69 21.48 0.45
CA GLY A 109 19.26 22.78 -0.07
C GLY A 109 18.21 22.73 -1.20
N ASP A 110 17.88 21.55 -1.73
CA ASP A 110 16.83 21.43 -2.75
C ASP A 110 15.44 21.77 -2.20
N LYS A 111 14.53 22.15 -3.10
CA LYS A 111 13.12 22.42 -2.79
C LYS A 111 12.28 21.22 -3.21
N VAL A 112 11.64 20.56 -2.25
CA VAL A 112 10.84 19.34 -2.47
C VAL A 112 9.37 19.65 -2.29
N PHE A 113 8.57 19.32 -3.31
CA PHE A 113 7.11 19.38 -3.24
C PHE A 113 6.52 17.97 -3.12
N VAL A 114 5.65 17.76 -2.14
CA VAL A 114 5.03 16.46 -1.86
C VAL A 114 3.51 16.54 -2.01
N SER A 115 2.94 15.82 -2.97
CA SER A 115 1.49 15.65 -3.08
C SER A 115 0.99 14.58 -2.11
N ALA A 116 -0.26 14.70 -1.64
CA ALA A 116 -0.84 13.83 -0.61
C ALA A 116 0.10 13.65 0.61
N ALA A 117 0.67 14.77 1.07
CA ALA A 117 1.77 14.82 2.04
C ALA A 117 1.43 14.20 3.39
N SER A 118 0.14 14.16 3.77
CA SER A 118 -0.32 13.53 5.00
C SER A 118 -0.54 12.01 4.90
N GLY A 119 -0.25 11.39 3.74
CA GLY A 119 -0.38 9.94 3.52
C GLY A 119 0.82 9.15 4.06
N SER A 120 0.74 7.82 4.05
CA SER A 120 1.81 6.94 4.57
C SER A 120 3.17 7.22 3.92
N VAL A 121 3.24 7.23 2.59
CA VAL A 121 4.46 7.51 1.83
C VAL A 121 4.82 9.00 1.89
N GLY A 122 3.85 9.89 1.64
CA GLY A 122 4.08 11.33 1.56
C GLY A 122 4.64 11.93 2.87
N ASN A 123 4.18 11.44 4.02
CA ASN A 123 4.66 11.91 5.31
C ASN A 123 6.14 11.53 5.50
N LEU A 124 6.52 10.29 5.15
CA LEU A 124 7.91 9.83 5.21
C LEU A 124 8.82 10.58 4.24
N VAL A 125 8.35 10.86 3.01
CA VAL A 125 9.10 11.68 2.04
C VAL A 125 9.41 13.07 2.62
N GLY A 126 8.41 13.72 3.23
CA GLY A 126 8.60 15.03 3.84
C GLY A 126 9.62 15.02 4.98
N GLN A 127 9.57 13.98 5.83
CA GLN A 127 10.54 13.79 6.91
C GLN A 127 11.95 13.54 6.39
N PHE A 128 12.11 12.62 5.44
CA PHE A 128 13.41 12.31 4.85
C PHE A 128 14.03 13.52 4.14
N ALA A 129 13.23 14.28 3.39
CA ALA A 129 13.70 15.49 2.72
C ALA A 129 14.14 16.57 3.73
N LYS A 130 13.37 16.80 4.81
CA LYS A 130 13.77 17.75 5.87
C LYS A 130 15.06 17.32 6.56
N LEU A 131 15.18 16.05 6.93
CA LEU A 131 16.40 15.50 7.56
C LEU A 131 17.61 15.57 6.64
N HIS A 132 17.40 15.59 5.33
CA HIS A 132 18.44 15.77 4.32
C HIS A 132 18.77 17.25 4.01
N GLY A 133 18.21 18.20 4.78
CA GLY A 133 18.47 19.63 4.63
C GLY A 133 17.74 20.28 3.45
N CYS A 134 16.67 19.67 2.95
CA CYS A 134 15.82 20.26 1.90
C CYS A 134 14.74 21.18 2.49
N TYR A 135 14.28 22.14 1.68
CA TYR A 135 13.05 22.89 1.95
C TYR A 135 11.84 22.11 1.43
N VAL A 136 10.87 21.82 2.29
CA VAL A 136 9.74 20.94 1.96
C VAL A 136 8.41 21.68 2.00
N VAL A 137 7.61 21.55 0.93
CA VAL A 137 6.22 21.99 0.85
C VAL A 137 5.34 20.79 0.51
N GLY A 138 4.21 20.63 1.21
CA GLY A 138 3.27 19.55 0.96
C GLY A 138 1.85 20.05 0.75
N CYS A 139 1.05 19.30 -0.02
CA CYS A 139 -0.40 19.52 -0.09
C CYS A 139 -1.17 18.30 0.45
N ALA A 140 -2.32 18.57 1.07
CA ALA A 140 -3.22 17.54 1.59
C ALA A 140 -4.68 17.96 1.40
N GLY A 141 -5.60 16.99 1.53
CA GLY A 141 -7.02 17.19 1.19
C GLY A 141 -7.88 17.86 2.27
N SER A 142 -7.31 18.32 3.38
CA SER A 142 -8.04 19.07 4.42
C SER A 142 -7.07 19.83 5.34
N ASP A 143 -7.55 20.88 6.00
CA ASP A 143 -6.76 21.68 6.94
C ASP A 143 -6.18 20.84 8.08
N GLN A 144 -6.95 19.90 8.61
CA GLN A 144 -6.49 18.98 9.65
C GLN A 144 -5.29 18.14 9.16
N LYS A 145 -5.33 17.68 7.90
CA LYS A 145 -4.23 16.91 7.30
C LYS A 145 -3.01 17.78 7.01
N VAL A 146 -3.22 19.04 6.62
CA VAL A 146 -2.14 20.02 6.47
C VAL A 146 -1.47 20.25 7.82
N GLN A 147 -2.25 20.49 8.88
CA GLN A 147 -1.73 20.66 10.25
C GLN A 147 -0.93 19.45 10.72
N LEU A 148 -1.42 18.22 10.48
CA LEU A 148 -0.69 17.00 10.80
C LEU A 148 0.69 16.96 10.10
N PHE A 149 0.77 17.37 8.84
CA PHE A 149 2.02 17.38 8.09
C PHE A 149 2.97 18.51 8.54
N THR A 150 2.45 19.69 8.88
CA THR A 150 3.26 20.84 9.28
C THR A 150 3.71 20.80 10.74
N ASN A 151 2.89 20.25 11.63
CA ASN A 151 3.11 20.26 13.07
C ASN A 151 3.84 19.03 13.59
N ASN A 152 4.08 18.03 12.74
CA ASN A 152 5.07 16.99 13.00
C ASN A 152 6.48 17.63 12.97
N GLN A 153 6.82 18.30 14.06
CA GLN A 153 8.16 18.75 14.41
C GLN A 153 8.94 17.49 14.82
N TYR A 154 9.84 17.04 13.95
CA TYR A 154 10.98 16.19 14.33
C TYR A 154 12.20 17.09 14.41
#